data_AF-A0A1F7PJ89-F1
#
_entry.id   AF-A0A1F7PJ89-F1
#
_cell.length_a   1.000
_cell.length_b   1.000
_cell.length_c   1.000
_cell.angle_alpha   90.00
_cell.angle_beta   90.00
_cell.angle_gamma   90.00
#
_symmetry.space_group_name_H-M   'P 1'
#
loop_
_entity.id
_entity.type
_entity.pdbx_description
1 polymer ?
#
loop_
_entity_poly.entity_id
_entity_poly.type
_entity_poly.pdbx_seq_one_letter_code
_entity_poly.pdbx_strand_id
1 'polypeptide(L)'
;MCAADGRRARLRLYVRRNPDGSFVVFEGRCSDVGAPLSWDAPSECFRTCRGSTFDHEGRVLAGPAPRPLDRREWKVEAGVLYAGRIAQRAEGTGEPRPSSAA
;
A
#
# COMPACT_ATOMS: atom_id res chain seq x y z
N MET A 1 24.57 3.93 -23.79
CA MET A 1 23.10 3.85 -23.91
C MET A 1 22.65 2.57 -23.24
N CYS A 2 22.14 2.61 -22.01
CA CYS A 2 21.55 1.42 -21.39
C CYS A 2 20.07 1.40 -21.76
N ALA A 3 19.66 0.35 -22.48
CA ALA A 3 18.25 0.07 -22.72
C ALA A 3 17.58 -0.19 -21.37
N ALA A 4 16.56 0.61 -21.04
CA ALA A 4 15.62 0.25 -19.99
C ALA A 4 14.89 -1.00 -20.49
N ASP A 5 15.31 -2.17 -20.02
CA ASP A 5 14.63 -3.46 -20.23
C ASP A 5 13.15 -3.25 -19.87
N GLY A 6 12.30 -3.13 -20.89
CA GLY A 6 10.90 -2.72 -20.82
C GLY A 6 9.99 -3.73 -20.11
N ARG A 7 10.52 -4.52 -19.17
CA ARG A 7 9.71 -5.28 -18.24
C ARG A 7 8.95 -4.30 -17.38
N ARG A 8 7.69 -4.05 -17.73
CA ARG A 8 6.70 -3.55 -16.78
C ARG A 8 6.73 -4.51 -15.59
N ALA A 9 7.39 -4.10 -14.52
CA ALA A 9 7.42 -4.87 -13.29
C ALA A 9 5.97 -5.13 -12.89
N ARG A 10 5.58 -6.41 -12.75
CA ARG A 10 4.25 -6.77 -12.27
C ARG A 10 4.09 -6.16 -10.89
N LEU A 11 3.23 -5.15 -10.80
CA LEU A 11 2.93 -4.44 -9.57
C LEU A 11 1.80 -5.19 -8.87
N ARG A 12 2.04 -5.62 -7.64
CA ARG A 12 0.98 -6.11 -6.76
C ARG A 12 0.50 -4.94 -5.93
N LEU A 13 -0.81 -4.77 -5.85
CA LEU A 13 -1.46 -3.74 -5.04
C LEU A 13 -2.53 -4.41 -4.18
N TYR A 14 -2.71 -3.89 -2.98
CA TYR A 14 -3.84 -4.24 -2.13
C TYR A 14 -4.80 -3.07 -2.11
N VAL A 15 -6.07 -3.34 -2.39
CA VAL A 15 -7.12 -2.33 -2.38
C VAL A 15 -8.09 -2.66 -1.26
N ARG A 16 -8.29 -1.72 -0.35
CA ARG A 16 -9.35 -1.78 0.66
C ARG A 16 -10.40 -0.74 0.31
N ARG A 17 -11.67 -1.14 0.33
CA ARG A 17 -12.81 -0.22 0.27
C ARG A 17 -13.31 0.04 1.68
N ASN A 18 -13.36 1.30 2.07
CA ASN A 18 -13.88 1.72 3.36
C ASN A 18 -15.42 1.82 3.32
N PRO A 19 -16.10 1.82 4.48
CA PRO A 19 -17.56 1.91 4.55
C PRO A 19 -18.15 3.20 3.97
N ASP A 20 -17.41 4.30 4.06
CA ASP A 20 -17.75 5.62 3.50
C ASP A 20 -17.62 5.67 1.96
N GLY A 21 -17.17 4.58 1.33
CA GLY A 21 -16.97 4.48 -0.11
C GLY A 21 -15.60 4.97 -0.59
N SER A 22 -14.74 5.45 0.31
CA SER A 22 -13.36 5.78 -0.03
C SER A 22 -12.51 4.51 -0.21
N PHE A 23 -11.40 4.63 -0.93
CA PHE A 23 -10.45 3.53 -1.12
C PHE A 23 -9.13 3.80 -0.40
N VAL A 24 -8.44 2.74 -0.03
CA VAL A 24 -7.02 2.78 0.35
C VAL A 24 -6.29 1.79 -0.53
N VAL A 25 -5.30 2.27 -1.26
CA VAL A 25 -4.47 1.46 -2.16
C VAL A 25 -3.08 1.36 -1.57
N PHE A 26 -2.69 0.16 -1.17
CA PHE A 26 -1.37 -0.14 -0.63
C PHE A 26 -0.47 -0.76 -1.69
N GLU A 27 0.82 -0.45 -1.62
CA GLU A 27 1.85 -1.23 -2.28
C GLU A 27 1.83 -2.67 -1.80
N GLY A 28 1.96 -3.63 -2.70
CA GLY A 28 2.13 -5.05 -2.36
C GLY A 28 3.53 -5.42 -1.91
N ARG A 29 4.34 -4.43 -1.49
CA ARG A 29 5.72 -4.59 -1.05
C ARG A 29 5.93 -3.92 0.30
N CYS A 30 6.70 -4.58 1.15
CA CYS A 30 7.13 -4.07 2.44
C CYS A 30 7.95 -2.78 2.26
N SER A 31 7.69 -1.81 3.14
CA SER A 31 8.31 -0.50 3.17
C SER A 31 9.82 -0.51 3.49
N ASP A 32 10.34 -1.62 4.01
CA ASP A 32 11.73 -1.84 4.41
C ASP A 32 12.62 -2.31 3.23
N VAL A 33 12.50 -3.59 2.83
CA VAL A 33 13.32 -4.22 1.77
C VAL A 33 12.55 -4.52 0.49
N GLY A 34 11.27 -4.15 0.39
CA GLY A 34 10.45 -4.45 -0.79
C GLY A 34 9.98 -5.91 -0.89
N ALA A 35 10.08 -6.67 0.20
CA ALA A 35 9.57 -8.04 0.28
C ALA A 35 8.06 -8.11 -0.04
N PRO A 36 7.56 -9.17 -0.69
CA PRO A 36 6.14 -9.28 -0.99
C PRO A 36 5.31 -9.32 0.29
N LEU A 37 4.20 -8.59 0.28
CA LEU A 37 3.18 -8.66 1.32
C LEU A 37 2.19 -9.78 1.02
N SER A 38 1.59 -10.32 2.08
CA SER A 38 0.48 -11.26 2.05
C SER A 38 -0.61 -10.75 2.99
N TRP A 39 -1.88 -10.87 2.59
CA TRP A 39 -3.02 -10.54 3.44
C TRP A 39 -3.47 -11.79 4.22
N ASP A 40 -3.65 -11.65 5.53
CA ASP A 40 -4.22 -12.66 6.42
C ASP A 40 -5.65 -12.25 6.78
N ALA A 41 -6.64 -12.88 6.13
CA ALA A 41 -8.04 -12.55 6.35
C ALA A 41 -8.54 -12.80 7.79
N PRO A 42 -8.17 -13.90 8.48
CA PRO A 42 -8.63 -14.15 9.84
C PRO A 42 -8.17 -13.10 10.86
N SER A 43 -6.94 -12.59 10.69
CA SER A 43 -6.36 -11.60 11.61
C SER A 43 -6.52 -10.16 11.11
N GLU A 44 -7.10 -9.96 9.93
CA GLU A 44 -7.22 -8.67 9.23
C GLU A 44 -5.91 -7.88 9.19
N CYS A 45 -4.80 -8.58 8.94
CA CYS A 45 -3.46 -8.01 8.97
C CYS A 45 -2.67 -8.36 7.71
N PHE A 46 -1.76 -7.47 7.31
CA PHE A 46 -0.74 -7.81 6.34
C PHE A 46 0.46 -8.45 7.03
N ARG A 47 0.99 -9.52 6.44
CA ARG A 47 2.22 -10.18 6.90
C ARG A 47 3.25 -10.21 5.80
N THR A 48 4.51 -10.12 6.20
CA THR A 48 5.67 -10.34 5.33
C THR A 48 6.33 -11.67 5.67
N CYS A 49 7.05 -12.25 4.71
CA CYS A 49 7.82 -13.46 4.94
C CYS A 49 8.90 -13.31 6.03
N ARG A 50 9.32 -12.08 6.37
CA ARG A 50 10.36 -11.80 7.38
C ARG A 50 9.80 -11.35 8.74
N GLY A 51 8.51 -11.53 8.98
CA GLY A 51 7.91 -11.31 10.30
C GLY A 51 7.46 -9.88 10.60
N SER A 52 7.48 -8.96 9.63
CA SER A 52 6.73 -7.70 9.77
C SER A 52 5.23 -7.97 9.63
N THR A 53 4.45 -7.43 10.57
CA THR A 53 3.00 -7.46 10.57
C THR A 53 2.47 -6.04 10.57
N PHE A 54 1.50 -5.77 9.71
CA PHE A 54 0.81 -4.50 9.62
C PHE A 54 -0.69 -4.70 9.84
N ASP A 55 -1.36 -3.73 10.44
CA ASP A 55 -2.81 -3.75 10.58
C ASP A 55 -3.51 -3.56 9.22
N HIS A 56 -4.84 -3.64 9.23
CA HIS A 56 -5.66 -3.36 8.05
C HIS A 56 -5.43 -1.96 7.47
N GLU A 57 -5.01 -0.96 8.28
CA GLU A 57 -4.63 0.39 7.88
C GLU A 57 -3.18 0.52 7.33
N GLY A 58 -2.41 -0.56 7.36
CA GLY A 58 -1.02 -0.59 6.96
C GLY A 58 -0.05 -0.01 8.00
N ARG A 59 -0.48 0.22 9.24
CA ARG A 59 0.40 0.62 10.36
C ARG A 59 1.18 -0.58 10.85
N VAL A 60 2.40 -0.36 11.33
CA VAL A 60 3.26 -1.43 11.85
C VAL A 60 2.70 -1.90 13.18
N LEU A 61 2.35 -3.19 13.26
CA LEU A 61 1.99 -3.84 14.52
C LEU A 61 3.21 -4.51 15.17
N ALA A 62 4.04 -5.16 14.36
CA ALA A 62 5.23 -5.87 14.83
C ALA A 62 6.27 -6.07 13.73
N GLY A 63 7.51 -6.34 14.15
CA GLY A 63 8.61 -6.77 13.28
C GLY A 63 9.54 -5.63 12.84
N PRO A 64 10.48 -5.92 11.93
CA PRO A 64 11.62 -5.03 11.64
C PRO A 64 11.27 -3.81 10.77
N ALA A 65 10.03 -3.68 10.31
CA ALA A 65 9.66 -2.58 9.41
C ALA A 65 9.64 -1.26 10.19
N PRO A 66 10.46 -0.26 9.81
CA PRO A 66 10.56 0.99 10.56
C PRO A 66 9.37 1.92 10.32
N ARG A 67 8.54 1.61 9.31
CA ARG A 67 7.52 2.53 8.82
C ARG A 67 6.30 1.83 8.23
N PRO A 68 5.11 2.48 8.24
CA PRO A 68 3.88 1.93 7.66
C PRO A 68 3.99 1.60 6.16
N LEU A 69 3.00 0.87 5.65
CA LEU A 69 2.88 0.53 4.23
C LEU A 69 2.75 1.78 3.35
N ASP A 70 3.42 1.74 2.20
CA ASP A 70 3.34 2.79 1.19
C ASP A 70 1.93 2.83 0.59
N ARG A 71 1.36 4.04 0.56
CA ARG A 71 0.02 4.28 0.01
C ARG A 71 0.11 4.95 -1.34
N ARG A 72 -0.71 4.50 -2.27
CA ARG A 72 -0.86 5.11 -3.60
C ARG A 72 -2.00 6.11 -3.64
N GLU A 73 -1.80 7.12 -4.46
CA GLU A 73 -2.89 7.97 -4.92
C GLU A 73 -3.92 7.11 -5.62
N TRP A 74 -5.19 7.48 -5.51
CA TRP A 74 -6.25 6.81 -6.23
C TRP A 74 -7.27 7.81 -6.73
N LYS A 75 -7.91 7.45 -7.85
CA LYS A 75 -9.07 8.17 -8.37
C LYS A 75 -10.07 7.16 -8.91
N VAL A 76 -11.35 7.50 -8.84
CA VAL A 76 -12.41 6.71 -9.48
C VAL A 76 -13.04 7.55 -10.57
N GLU A 77 -12.98 7.08 -11.82
CA GLU A 77 -13.62 7.74 -12.95
C GLU A 77 -14.43 6.70 -13.72
N ALA A 78 -15.71 7.00 -13.98
CA ALA A 78 -16.64 6.12 -14.70
C ALA A 78 -16.68 4.67 -14.16
N GLY A 79 -16.59 4.50 -12.83
CA GLY A 79 -16.59 3.17 -12.18
C GLY A 79 -15.26 2.43 -12.23
N VAL A 80 -14.20 3.03 -12.78
CA VAL A 80 -12.86 2.44 -12.84
C VAL A 80 -11.99 3.07 -11.75
N LEU A 81 -11.38 2.24 -10.91
CA LEU A 81 -10.38 2.65 -9.92
C LEU A 81 -9.00 2.71 -10.57
N TYR A 82 -8.40 3.89 -10.56
CA TYR A 82 -7.03 4.12 -11.01
C TYR A 82 -6.12 4.26 -9.79
N ALA A 83 -4.99 3.55 -9.79
CA ALA A 83 -3.92 3.71 -8.82
C ALA A 83 -2.79 4.55 -9.41
N GLY A 84 -2.51 5.69 -8.78
CA GLY A 84 -1.49 6.66 -9.18
C GLY A 84 -0.11 6.37 -8.61
N ARG A 85 0.67 7.42 -8.37
CA ARG A 85 2.01 7.29 -7.78
C ARG A 85 1.90 6.97 -6.29
N ILE A 86 3.03 6.64 -5.67
CA ILE A 86 3.09 6.51 -4.21
C ILE A 86 2.91 7.92 -3.63
N ALA A 87 1.76 8.16 -3.00
CA ALA A 87 1.36 9.44 -2.40
C ALA A 87 2.07 9.66 -1.06
N GLN A 88 2.14 8.59 -0.27
CA GLN A 88 2.71 8.61 1.06
C GLN A 88 3.72 7.49 1.13
N ARG A 89 5.00 7.86 1.02
CA ARG A 89 6.02 7.10 1.74
C ARG A 89 5.83 7.47 3.18
N ALA A 90 5.16 6.60 3.94
CA ALA A 90 4.89 6.87 5.33
C ALA A 90 6.24 7.01 6.05
N GLU A 91 6.68 8.24 6.30
CA GLU A 91 7.68 8.58 7.32
C GLU A 91 6.91 8.74 8.63
N GLY A 92 7.50 8.30 9.75
CA GLY A 92 6.80 8.10 11.01
C GLY A 92 5.90 9.26 11.46
N THR A 93 4.74 8.89 12.01
CA THR A 93 3.73 9.73 12.69
C THR A 93 2.93 10.67 11.78
N GLY A 94 1.68 10.28 11.46
CA GLY A 94 0.70 11.24 10.94
C GLY A 94 -0.44 10.63 10.13
N GLU A 95 -1.65 10.82 10.65
CA GLU A 95 -2.96 10.63 10.02
C GLU A 95 -3.00 10.74 8.49
N PRO A 96 -3.62 9.79 7.76
CA PRO A 96 -3.77 9.89 6.33
C PRO A 96 -4.71 11.03 5.93
N ARG A 97 -4.20 12.00 5.17
CA ARG A 97 -5.04 13.03 4.55
C ARG A 97 -5.74 12.41 3.34
N PRO A 98 -7.08 12.32 3.30
CA PRO A 98 -7.77 11.94 2.08
C PRO A 98 -7.47 13.02 1.04
N SER A 99 -6.94 12.61 -0.11
CA SER A 99 -6.89 13.47 -1.30
C SER A 99 -8.33 13.83 -1.63
N SER A 100 -8.76 15.06 -1.34
CA SER A 100 -10.13 15.48 -1.62
C SER A 100 -10.34 15.43 -3.13
N ALA A 101 -11.29 14.59 -3.55
CA ALA A 101 -11.83 14.66 -4.89
C ALA A 101 -12.54 16.02 -5.05
N ALA A 102 -12.12 16.79 -6.05
CA ALA A 102 -12.87 17.91 -6.62
C ALA A 102 -13.27 17.50 -8.04
#